data_AF-B2ZCN8-F1
#
_entry.id   AF-B2ZCN8-F1
#
_cell.length_a   1.000
_cell.length_b   1.000
_cell.length_c   1.000
_cell.angle_alpha   90.00
_cell.angle_beta   90.00
_cell.angle_gamma   90.00
#
_symmetry.space_group_name_H-M   'P 1'
#
loop_
_entity.id
_entity.type
_entity.pdbx_description
1 polymer ?
#
loop_
_entity_poly.entity_id
_entity_poly.type
_entity_poly.pdbx_seq_one_letter_code
_entity_poly.pdbx_strand_id
1 'polypeptide(L)'
;DFTNHIDIVRRNSKMTSINSAIEIDLTGQIVSDSIGRNFFSGFGGQVDFMAASPHGFDGLGKAIIALPSRTTKGHTKIVPFLTQGSGVVTTRAHARYIVTEHGIANLWGKSIRQRAYELIQISHPDDREKLEKAAFDRFKVMPSP
;
A
#
# COMPACT_ATOMS: atom_id res chain seq x y z
N ASP A 1 21.72 10.15 -7.65
CA ASP A 1 21.30 11.42 -7.00
C ASP A 1 20.52 12.40 -7.86
N PHE A 2 20.23 12.13 -9.15
CA PHE A 2 19.41 13.02 -9.99
C PHE A 2 18.00 12.46 -10.25
N THR A 3 17.90 11.29 -10.89
CA THR A 3 16.61 10.72 -11.35
C THR A 3 15.58 10.51 -10.25
N ASN A 4 16.03 10.04 -9.07
CA ASN A 4 15.14 9.75 -7.94
C ASN A 4 14.95 10.96 -7.03
N HIS A 5 15.61 12.09 -7.29
CA HIS A 5 15.50 13.26 -6.45
C HIS A 5 14.06 13.78 -6.51
N ILE A 6 13.43 13.93 -5.35
CA ILE A 6 12.00 14.28 -5.22
C ILE A 6 11.65 15.52 -6.06
N ASP A 7 12.47 16.57 -5.99
CA ASP A 7 12.25 17.82 -6.75
C ASP A 7 12.39 17.66 -8.26
N ILE A 8 13.16 16.67 -8.73
CA ILE A 8 13.27 16.37 -10.16
C ILE A 8 12.03 15.58 -10.59
N VAL A 9 11.63 14.58 -9.81
CA VAL A 9 10.43 13.78 -10.09
C VAL A 9 9.18 14.68 -10.16
N ARG A 10 9.03 15.63 -9.23
CA ARG A 10 7.88 16.56 -9.17
C ARG A 10 7.77 17.51 -10.36
N ARG A 11 8.83 17.70 -11.15
CA ARG A 11 8.81 18.53 -12.37
C ARG A 11 8.20 17.82 -13.57
N ASN A 12 8.00 16.51 -13.51
CA ASN A 12 7.38 15.76 -14.60
C ASN A 12 5.86 15.94 -14.56
N SER A 13 5.27 16.37 -15.67
CA SER A 13 3.81 16.54 -15.76
C SER A 13 3.11 15.19 -15.67
N LYS A 14 2.03 15.13 -14.88
CA LYS A 14 1.20 13.93 -14.67
C LYS A 14 2.01 12.70 -14.22
N MET A 15 3.10 12.92 -13.48
CA MET A 15 4.04 11.88 -13.06
C MET A 15 3.30 10.72 -12.37
N THR A 16 3.39 9.52 -12.94
CA THR A 16 2.76 8.32 -12.39
C THR A 16 3.83 7.30 -12.03
N SER A 17 3.93 6.95 -10.76
CA SER A 17 4.80 5.88 -10.27
C SER A 17 3.99 4.62 -9.96
N ILE A 18 4.50 3.47 -10.40
CA ILE A 18 3.92 2.16 -10.16
C ILE A 18 5.02 1.29 -9.54
N ASN A 19 4.78 0.82 -8.33
CA ASN A 19 5.69 -0.07 -7.60
C ASN A 19 4.92 -1.29 -7.09
N SER A 20 5.64 -2.29 -6.59
CA SER A 20 5.04 -3.51 -6.01
C SER A 20 5.32 -3.62 -4.52
N ALA A 21 4.56 -4.49 -3.86
CA ALA A 21 4.71 -4.78 -2.44
C ALA A 21 4.63 -6.29 -2.17
N ILE A 22 5.19 -6.67 -1.03
CA ILE A 22 5.12 -8.02 -0.48
C ILE A 22 3.81 -8.19 0.30
N GLU A 23 3.55 -7.27 1.23
CA GLU A 23 2.33 -7.24 2.04
C GLU A 23 1.94 -5.80 2.40
N ILE A 24 0.65 -5.60 2.66
CA ILE A 24 0.06 -4.32 3.06
C ILE A 24 -0.88 -4.58 4.23
N ASP A 25 -0.74 -3.83 5.33
CA ASP A 25 -1.67 -3.95 6.45
C ASP A 25 -2.94 -3.12 6.27
N LEU A 26 -3.97 -3.42 7.06
CA LEU A 26 -5.26 -2.70 7.02
C LEU A 26 -5.18 -1.21 7.37
N THR A 27 -4.03 -0.71 7.85
CA THR A 27 -3.82 0.74 8.05
C THR A 27 -3.19 1.43 6.84
N GLY A 28 -2.73 0.65 5.85
CA GLY A 28 -2.03 1.09 4.66
C GLY A 28 -0.51 1.15 4.81
N GLN A 29 0.08 0.48 5.81
CA GLN A 29 1.54 0.32 5.84
C GLN A 29 1.96 -0.72 4.80
N ILE A 30 3.02 -0.43 4.06
CA ILE A 30 3.47 -1.24 2.92
C ILE A 30 4.88 -1.75 3.18
N VAL A 31 5.03 -3.07 3.06
CA VAL A 31 6.31 -3.78 3.09
C VAL A 31 6.64 -4.21 1.67
N SER A 32 7.84 -3.92 1.20
CA SER A 32 8.28 -4.27 -0.16
C SER A 32 9.64 -4.95 -0.24
N ASP A 33 10.38 -5.02 0.87
CA ASP A 33 11.77 -5.49 0.91
C ASP A 33 11.99 -6.78 1.72
N SER A 34 11.04 -7.15 2.57
CA SER A 34 11.20 -8.18 3.60
C SER A 34 9.95 -9.04 3.79
N ILE A 35 10.16 -10.28 4.26
CA ILE A 35 9.11 -11.15 4.79
C ILE A 35 9.48 -11.46 6.24
N GLY A 36 8.82 -10.79 7.18
CA GLY A 36 9.24 -10.80 8.57
C GLY A 36 10.68 -10.31 8.69
N ARG A 37 11.52 -11.06 9.39
CA ARG A 37 12.92 -10.67 9.65
C ARG A 37 13.87 -10.88 8.46
N ASN A 38 13.40 -11.50 7.39
CA ASN A 38 14.22 -11.85 6.23
C ASN A 38 14.11 -10.75 5.16
N PHE A 39 15.21 -10.04 4.90
CA PHE A 39 15.31 -9.04 3.84
C PHE A 39 15.71 -9.70 2.52
N PHE A 40 14.90 -9.52 1.49
CA PHE A 40 15.10 -10.07 0.15
C PHE A 40 15.65 -9.03 -0.83
N SER A 41 15.33 -7.76 -0.59
CA SER A 41 15.77 -6.63 -1.40
C SER A 41 16.00 -5.41 -0.49
N GLY A 42 15.96 -4.21 -1.07
CA GLY A 42 16.01 -2.96 -0.33
C GLY A 42 14.91 -2.01 -0.78
N PHE A 43 14.75 -0.91 -0.05
CA PHE A 43 13.72 0.12 -0.33
C PHE A 43 13.84 0.77 -1.73
N GLY A 44 15.06 0.82 -2.29
CA GLY A 44 15.33 1.38 -3.61
C GLY A 44 14.86 2.82 -3.76
N GLY A 45 14.31 3.17 -4.93
CA GLY A 45 13.70 4.49 -5.17
C GLY A 45 12.21 4.58 -4.82
N GLN A 46 11.59 3.48 -4.36
CA GLN A 46 10.14 3.41 -4.20
C GLN A 46 9.61 4.55 -3.33
N VAL A 47 10.26 4.79 -2.18
CA VAL A 47 9.83 5.82 -1.23
C VAL A 47 9.88 7.21 -1.87
N ASP A 48 10.92 7.50 -2.65
CA ASP A 48 11.10 8.78 -3.32
C ASP A 48 9.96 9.05 -4.31
N PHE A 49 9.66 8.09 -5.17
CA PHE A 49 8.59 8.22 -6.16
C PHE A 49 7.20 8.22 -5.51
N MET A 50 6.98 7.43 -4.46
CA MET A 50 5.72 7.44 -3.70
C MET A 50 5.47 8.81 -3.04
N ALA A 51 6.52 9.48 -2.55
CA ALA A 51 6.44 10.81 -1.94
C ALA A 51 6.42 11.96 -2.96
N ALA A 52 7.01 11.77 -4.14
CA ALA A 52 7.15 12.81 -5.15
C ALA A 52 5.98 12.86 -6.13
N SER A 53 5.62 11.75 -6.75
CA SER A 53 4.65 11.70 -7.86
C SER A 53 3.31 12.37 -7.52
N PRO A 54 2.69 12.16 -6.33
CA PRO A 54 1.41 12.77 -6.03
C PRO A 54 1.45 14.28 -5.72
N HIS A 55 2.65 14.84 -5.67
CA HIS A 55 2.95 16.24 -5.39
C HIS A 55 3.68 16.89 -6.58
N GLY A 56 3.51 16.34 -7.80
CA GLY A 56 3.99 16.98 -9.01
C GLY A 56 3.43 18.40 -9.17
N PHE A 57 4.16 19.27 -9.87
CA PHE A 57 3.85 20.70 -9.97
C PHE A 57 2.44 20.99 -10.50
N ASP A 58 1.90 20.09 -11.33
CA ASP A 58 0.55 20.21 -11.90
C ASP A 58 -0.54 19.56 -11.03
N GLY A 59 -0.18 18.89 -9.93
CA GLY A 59 -1.09 18.20 -9.03
C GLY A 59 -1.79 16.97 -9.61
N LEU A 60 -1.42 16.51 -10.81
CA LEU A 60 -2.12 15.43 -11.53
C LEU A 60 -1.45 14.06 -11.39
N GLY A 61 -0.27 14.02 -10.76
CA GLY A 61 0.53 12.82 -10.59
C GLY A 61 -0.07 11.81 -9.60
N LYS A 62 0.36 10.55 -9.73
CA LYS A 62 -0.20 9.40 -9.02
C LYS A 62 0.92 8.50 -8.51
N ALA A 63 0.72 7.93 -7.32
CA ALA A 63 1.59 6.91 -6.75
C ALA A 63 0.76 5.65 -6.50
N ILE A 64 1.15 4.56 -7.15
CA ILE A 64 0.40 3.32 -7.22
C ILE A 64 1.27 2.18 -6.68
N ILE A 65 0.72 1.40 -5.76
CA ILE A 65 1.23 0.08 -5.40
C ILE A 65 0.35 -0.97 -6.06
N ALA A 66 0.94 -1.81 -6.90
CA ALA A 66 0.27 -2.92 -7.55
C ALA A 66 0.81 -4.26 -7.03
N LEU A 67 -0.08 -5.12 -6.55
CA LEU A 67 0.25 -6.45 -6.07
C LEU A 67 -0.92 -7.42 -6.30
N PRO A 68 -0.67 -8.72 -6.55
CA PRO A 68 -1.71 -9.73 -6.46
C PRO A 68 -2.35 -9.75 -5.07
N SER A 69 -3.63 -10.07 -4.94
CA SER A 69 -4.30 -10.17 -3.64
C SER A 69 -3.78 -11.35 -2.80
N ARG A 70 -3.29 -12.39 -3.47
CA ARG A 70 -2.67 -13.59 -2.87
C ARG A 70 -1.34 -13.93 -3.53
N THR A 71 -0.48 -14.61 -2.79
CA THR A 71 0.70 -15.31 -3.34
C THR A 71 0.27 -16.51 -4.18
N THR A 72 1.20 -17.06 -4.98
CA THR A 72 0.97 -18.31 -5.73
C THR A 72 0.66 -19.52 -4.84
N LYS A 73 1.00 -19.45 -3.54
CA LYS A 73 0.67 -20.47 -2.52
C LYS A 73 -0.67 -20.21 -1.81
N GLY A 74 -1.43 -19.20 -2.23
CA GLY A 74 -2.74 -18.85 -1.66
C GLY A 74 -2.68 -17.99 -0.40
N HIS A 75 -1.51 -17.56 0.08
CA HIS A 75 -1.42 -16.64 1.23
C HIS A 75 -1.84 -15.22 0.84
N THR A 76 -2.71 -14.61 1.65
CA THR A 76 -3.15 -13.23 1.45
C THR A 76 -2.01 -12.23 1.58
N LYS A 77 -2.00 -11.20 0.73
CA LYS A 77 -1.02 -10.10 0.77
C LYS A 77 -1.59 -8.82 1.39
N ILE A 78 -2.90 -8.73 1.56
CA ILE A 78 -3.53 -7.71 2.39
C ILE A 78 -3.80 -8.35 3.74
N VAL A 79 -3.13 -7.87 4.78
CA VAL A 79 -3.02 -8.55 6.07
C VAL A 79 -3.58 -7.69 7.21
N PRO A 80 -4.11 -8.30 8.28
CA PRO A 80 -4.57 -7.54 9.43
C PRO A 80 -3.41 -6.87 10.18
N PHE A 81 -2.25 -7.51 10.21
CA PHE A 81 -1.00 -7.02 10.77
C PHE A 81 0.14 -7.45 9.86
N LEU A 82 1.16 -6.60 9.73
CA LEU A 82 2.39 -6.98 9.03
C LEU A 82 3.04 -8.17 9.72
N THR A 83 3.72 -9.00 8.95
CA THR A 83 4.48 -10.13 9.47
C THR A 83 5.51 -9.61 10.49
N GLN A 84 5.62 -10.28 11.63
CA GLN A 84 6.46 -9.78 12.72
C GLN A 84 7.93 -9.65 12.28
N GLY A 85 8.46 -8.44 12.42
CA GLY A 85 9.83 -8.11 12.02
C GLY A 85 9.97 -7.56 10.60
N SER A 86 8.88 -7.47 9.82
CA SER A 86 8.89 -6.83 8.49
C SER A 86 9.30 -5.36 8.56
N GLY A 87 10.10 -4.93 7.59
CA GLY A 87 10.49 -3.53 7.38
C GLY A 87 9.41 -2.74 6.64
N VAL A 88 8.86 -1.70 7.27
CA VAL A 88 7.94 -0.78 6.59
C VAL A 88 8.74 0.13 5.68
N VAL A 89 8.58 -0.05 4.37
CA VAL A 89 9.25 0.78 3.35
C VAL A 89 8.42 2.03 3.05
N THR A 90 7.15 1.86 2.73
CA THR A 90 6.23 2.99 2.50
C THR A 90 5.28 3.09 3.69
N THR A 91 5.42 4.19 4.44
CA THR A 91 4.57 4.45 5.60
C THR A 91 3.12 4.67 5.19
N ARG A 92 2.20 4.49 6.15
CA ARG A 92 0.77 4.77 5.96
C ARG A 92 0.47 6.20 5.48
N ALA A 93 1.36 7.16 5.74
CA ALA A 93 1.18 8.55 5.32
C ALA A 93 1.41 8.74 3.81
N HIS A 94 2.27 7.91 3.20
CA HIS A 94 2.60 7.97 1.77
C HIS A 94 1.70 7.08 0.91
N ALA A 95 1.01 6.12 1.51
CA ALA A 95 0.11 5.22 0.78
C ALA A 95 -1.06 5.99 0.14
N ARG A 96 -1.19 5.86 -1.20
CA ARG A 96 -2.28 6.46 -1.98
C ARG A 96 -3.13 5.40 -2.68
N TYR A 97 -2.75 4.98 -3.88
CA TYR A 97 -3.50 3.98 -4.63
C TYR A 97 -2.89 2.60 -4.43
N ILE A 98 -3.73 1.63 -4.03
CA ILE A 98 -3.39 0.22 -3.96
C ILE A 98 -4.25 -0.53 -4.99
N VAL A 99 -3.63 -1.39 -5.79
CA VAL A 99 -4.28 -2.08 -6.90
C VAL A 99 -4.01 -3.58 -6.80
N THR A 100 -5.08 -4.36 -6.90
CA THR A 100 -5.05 -5.82 -7.07
C THR A 100 -5.85 -6.21 -8.31
N GLU A 101 -5.90 -7.50 -8.61
CA GLU A 101 -6.80 -8.08 -9.61
C GLU A 101 -8.30 -7.87 -9.29
N HIS A 102 -8.65 -7.43 -8.08
CA HIS A 102 -10.03 -7.19 -7.64
C HIS A 102 -10.45 -5.71 -7.64
N GLY A 103 -9.54 -4.78 -7.91
CA GLY A 103 -9.89 -3.36 -8.04
C GLY A 103 -8.84 -2.39 -7.51
N ILE A 104 -9.30 -1.18 -7.21
CA ILE A 104 -8.47 -0.04 -6.79
C ILE A 104 -8.97 0.49 -5.45
N ALA A 105 -8.08 0.58 -4.47
CA ALA A 105 -8.31 1.26 -3.20
C ALA A 105 -7.55 2.60 -3.18
N ASN A 106 -8.24 3.70 -2.90
CA ASN A 106 -7.60 4.99 -2.63
C ASN A 106 -7.58 5.25 -1.13
N LEU A 107 -6.40 5.39 -0.52
CA LEU A 107 -6.21 5.55 0.93
C LEU A 107 -5.93 7.00 1.37
N TRP A 108 -5.77 7.91 0.40
CA TRP A 108 -5.44 9.31 0.70
C TRP A 108 -6.61 10.01 1.40
N GLY A 109 -6.33 10.70 2.51
CA GLY A 109 -7.36 11.41 3.30
C GLY A 109 -8.32 10.50 4.07
N LYS A 110 -8.20 9.17 3.96
CA LYS A 110 -9.10 8.23 4.63
C LYS A 110 -8.67 7.92 6.06
N SER A 111 -9.64 7.82 6.95
CA SER A 111 -9.46 7.29 8.31
C SER A 111 -9.04 5.82 8.29
N ILE A 112 -8.53 5.30 9.41
CA ILE A 112 -8.14 3.88 9.51
C ILE A 112 -9.32 2.94 9.21
N ARG A 113 -10.53 3.28 9.68
CA ARG A 113 -11.76 2.51 9.39
C ARG A 113 -12.03 2.44 7.88
N GLN A 114 -11.91 3.57 7.20
CA GLN A 114 -12.14 3.68 5.75
C GLN A 114 -11.05 3.00 4.93
N ARG A 115 -9.79 3.09 5.37
CA ARG A 115 -8.68 2.38 4.73
C ARG A 115 -8.85 0.87 4.80
N ALA A 116 -9.22 0.36 5.98
CA ALA A 116 -9.49 -1.06 6.15
C ALA A 116 -10.60 -1.51 5.20
N TYR A 117 -11.70 -0.75 5.10
CA TYR A 117 -12.80 -1.04 4.19
C TYR A 117 -12.33 -1.14 2.74
N GLU A 118 -11.60 -0.14 2.26
CA GLU A 118 -11.11 -0.08 0.88
C GLU A 118 -10.16 -1.22 0.53
N LEU A 119 -9.23 -1.54 1.44
CA LEU A 119 -8.29 -2.64 1.26
C LEU A 119 -9.00 -4.00 1.24
N ILE A 120 -10.01 -4.18 2.10
CA ILE A 120 -10.82 -5.40 2.11
C ILE A 120 -11.59 -5.57 0.80
N GLN A 121 -12.15 -4.49 0.24
CA GLN A 121 -12.88 -4.56 -1.03
C GLN A 121 -12.02 -5.00 -2.22
N ILE A 122 -10.71 -4.74 -2.18
CA ILE A 122 -9.75 -5.19 -3.20
C ILE A 122 -8.99 -6.46 -2.78
N SER A 123 -9.33 -7.06 -1.65
CA SER A 123 -8.76 -8.35 -1.24
C SER A 123 -9.47 -9.52 -1.95
N HIS A 124 -8.82 -10.69 -1.96
CA HIS A 124 -9.43 -11.91 -2.47
C HIS A 124 -10.77 -12.18 -1.77
N PRO A 125 -11.85 -12.52 -2.48
CA PRO A 125 -13.18 -12.73 -1.89
C PRO A 125 -13.18 -13.62 -0.63
N ASP A 126 -12.52 -14.78 -0.66
CA ASP A 126 -12.49 -15.68 0.52
C ASP A 126 -11.68 -15.15 1.73
N ASP A 127 -10.88 -14.09 1.57
CA ASP A 127 -10.15 -13.50 2.70
C ASP A 127 -10.95 -12.38 3.40
N ARG A 128 -11.99 -11.84 2.75
CA ARG A 128 -12.67 -10.61 3.19
C ARG A 128 -13.29 -10.74 4.57
N GLU A 129 -14.05 -11.80 4.81
CA GLU A 129 -14.71 -12.03 6.11
C GLU A 129 -13.69 -12.07 7.25
N LYS A 130 -12.57 -12.78 7.04
CA LYS A 130 -11.49 -12.88 8.04
C LYS A 130 -10.84 -11.52 8.28
N LEU A 131 -10.64 -10.73 7.23
CA LEU A 131 -10.08 -9.38 7.34
C LEU A 131 -11.04 -8.42 8.03
N GLU A 132 -12.34 -8.48 7.76
CA GLU A 132 -13.36 -7.68 8.43
C GLU A 132 -13.41 -7.96 9.92
N LYS A 133 -13.43 -9.25 10.30
CA LYS A 133 -13.37 -9.67 11.70
C LYS A 133 -12.11 -9.15 12.38
N ALA A 134 -10.95 -9.34 11.77
CA ALA A 134 -9.68 -8.87 12.33
C ALA A 134 -9.61 -7.33 12.41
N ALA A 135 -10.22 -6.62 11.46
CA ALA A 135 -10.33 -5.17 11.49
C ALA A 135 -11.19 -4.68 12.67
N PHE A 136 -12.36 -5.31 12.88
CA PHE A 136 -13.22 -5.02 14.01
C PHE A 136 -12.52 -5.32 15.35
N ASP A 137 -11.86 -6.47 15.45
CA ASP A 137 -11.12 -6.85 16.65
C ASP A 137 -9.98 -5.86 16.95
N ARG A 138 -9.31 -5.34 15.92
CA ARG A 138 -8.19 -4.40 16.03
C ARG A 138 -8.66 -2.96 16.32
N PHE A 139 -9.68 -2.48 15.63
CA PHE A 139 -10.08 -1.05 15.65
C PHE A 139 -11.33 -0.77 16.48
N LYS A 140 -12.01 -1.82 16.98
CA LYS A 140 -13.25 -1.75 17.76
C LYS A 140 -14.38 -1.02 17.03
N VAL A 141 -14.35 -1.05 15.70
CA VAL A 141 -15.36 -0.47 14.80
C VAL A 141 -15.36 -1.24 13.48
N MET A 142 -16.55 -1.45 12.90
CA MET A 142 -16.66 -2.11 11.60
C MET A 142 -16.02 -1.24 10.50
N PRO A 143 -15.24 -1.84 9.58
CA PRO A 143 -14.81 -1.15 8.36
C PRO A 143 -16.02 -0.60 7.60
N SER A 144 -15.96 0.65 7.18
CA SER A 144 -17.01 1.30 6.39
C SER A 144 -16.42 2.34 5.44
N PRO A 145 -17.14 2.73 4.38
CA PRO A 145 -16.81 3.91 3.56
C PRO A 145 -16.72 5.20 4.39
#